data_AF-A0A397Z912-F1
#
_entry.id   AF-A0A397Z912-F1
#
_cell.length_a   1.000
_cell.length_b   1.000
_cell.length_c   1.000
_cell.angle_alpha   90.00
_cell.angle_beta   90.00
_cell.angle_gamma   90.00
#
_symmetry.space_group_name_H-M   'P 1'
#
loop_
_entity.id
_entity.type
_entity.pdbx_description
1 polymer ?
#
loop_
_entity_poly.entity_id
_entity_poly.type
_entity_poly.pdbx_seq_one_letter_code
_entity_poly.pdbx_strand_id
1 'polypeptide(L)'
;MHENWFHGKIPPGCANFGSTITHLVSTLHLYNIANVKRVVADLSLCNTHSQVLAFTGPSELADCLKDVNVMVIPAGVPRKHMKTFVEAVADNCPNAFIHIISNTVNSTVPIAAQVLTKKGVYDPKKLFGVTTLDVVRANTFVSQKKKLKHIIVDVPVIGGHAGITILPIFSKTKPSASLTDEEFQELTAIREEAVIESELQGLTKYEHKALEALKPEVKASIDKGIAFANKPAN
;
A
#
# COMPACT_ATOMS: atom_id res chain seq x y z
N MET A 1 -29.92 14.49 4.31
CA MET A 1 -28.62 14.15 4.96
C MET A 1 -27.54 14.90 4.20
N HIS A 2 -26.50 15.41 4.87
CA HIS A 2 -25.64 16.45 4.29
C HIS A 2 -24.69 15.94 3.21
N GLU A 3 -24.79 16.51 2.02
CA GLU A 3 -23.74 16.50 1.00
C GLU A 3 -22.87 17.75 1.16
N ASN A 4 -21.63 17.59 1.61
CA ASN A 4 -20.66 18.68 1.66
C ASN A 4 -19.60 18.48 0.57
N TRP A 5 -19.90 18.93 -0.65
CA TRP A 5 -18.91 19.05 -1.72
C TRP A 5 -18.00 20.25 -1.47
N PHE A 6 -16.68 20.05 -1.60
CA PHE A 6 -15.65 21.06 -1.34
C PHE A 6 -15.90 22.36 -2.11
N HIS A 7 -16.25 23.43 -1.40
CA HIS A 7 -16.37 24.77 -1.96
C HIS A 7 -15.01 25.47 -2.03
N GLY A 8 -14.23 25.15 -3.07
CA GLY A 8 -13.04 25.89 -3.46
C GLY A 8 -13.17 26.37 -4.91
N LYS A 9 -13.20 27.69 -5.14
CA LYS A 9 -13.19 28.25 -6.50
C LYS A 9 -11.82 27.97 -7.14
N ILE A 10 -11.75 26.96 -7.99
CA ILE A 10 -10.58 26.72 -8.84
C ILE A 10 -10.55 27.82 -9.93
N PRO A 11 -9.45 28.58 -10.09
CA PRO A 11 -9.35 29.59 -11.14
C PRO A 11 -9.34 28.93 -12.53
N PRO A 12 -9.97 29.56 -13.55
CA PRO A 12 -10.02 28.99 -14.89
C PRO A 12 -8.61 28.94 -15.49
N GLY A 13 -8.13 27.71 -15.76
CA GLY A 13 -6.83 27.46 -16.39
C GLY A 13 -5.89 26.51 -15.62
N CYS A 14 -6.19 26.11 -14.37
CA CYS A 14 -5.32 25.24 -13.58
C CYS A 14 -6.05 24.04 -12.97
N ALA A 15 -6.47 23.10 -13.82
CA ALA A 15 -6.99 21.80 -13.40
C ALA A 15 -6.78 20.70 -14.45
N ASN A 16 -5.52 20.36 -14.75
CA ASN A 16 -5.22 19.06 -15.36
C ASN A 16 -5.42 17.97 -14.28
N PHE A 17 -6.67 17.58 -14.03
CA PHE A 17 -7.01 16.27 -13.47
C PHE A 17 -6.75 15.19 -14.54
N GLY A 18 -5.47 15.06 -14.87
CA GLY A 18 -4.94 14.24 -15.95
C GLY A 18 -3.92 13.23 -15.43
N SER A 19 -4.21 12.57 -14.30
CA SER A 19 -3.64 11.26 -14.01
C SER A 19 -4.56 10.17 -14.59
N THR A 20 -4.84 10.31 -15.89
CA THR A 20 -5.32 9.24 -16.76
C THR A 20 -4.45 8.00 -16.56
N ILE A 21 -5.00 6.81 -16.82
CA ILE A 21 -4.23 5.56 -16.81
C ILE A 21 -2.95 5.78 -17.65
N THR A 22 -1.80 5.66 -16.99
CA THR A 22 -0.49 6.07 -17.55
C THR A 22 -0.18 5.34 -18.85
N HIS A 23 0.58 5.99 -19.76
CA HIS A 23 1.08 5.39 -21.00
C HIS A 23 1.88 4.08 -20.80
N LEU A 24 2.26 3.76 -19.55
CA LEU A 24 2.92 2.51 -19.17
C LEU A 24 1.97 1.32 -19.03
N VAL A 25 0.64 1.51 -19.11
CA VAL A 25 -0.37 0.45 -19.03
C VAL A 25 -1.04 0.29 -20.39
N SER A 26 -0.81 -0.84 -21.05
CA SER A 26 -1.44 -1.22 -22.32
C SER A 26 -2.89 -1.69 -22.14
N THR A 27 -3.14 -2.49 -21.10
CA THR A 27 -4.46 -3.08 -20.82
C THR A 27 -4.73 -3.05 -19.33
N LEU A 28 -5.93 -2.64 -18.93
CA LEU A 28 -6.42 -2.62 -17.56
C LEU A 28 -7.58 -3.61 -17.41
N HIS A 29 -7.33 -4.75 -16.77
CA HIS A 29 -8.38 -5.69 -16.38
C HIS A 29 -8.97 -5.25 -15.04
N LEU A 30 -10.29 -5.03 -14.99
CA LEU A 30 -11.01 -4.75 -13.74
C LEU A 30 -11.87 -5.94 -13.35
N TYR A 31 -11.66 -6.41 -12.12
CA TYR A 31 -12.41 -7.51 -11.52
C TYR A 31 -13.20 -7.05 -10.29
N ASN A 32 -14.43 -7.52 -10.16
CA ASN A 32 -15.18 -7.51 -8.91
C ASN A 32 -16.24 -8.62 -8.91
N ILE A 33 -16.79 -8.94 -7.74
CA ILE A 33 -17.89 -9.90 -7.62
C ILE A 33 -19.17 -9.36 -8.30
N ALA A 34 -19.35 -8.04 -8.38
CA ALA A 34 -20.49 -7.40 -9.04
C ALA A 34 -20.15 -5.99 -9.58
N ASN A 35 -21.00 -5.47 -10.47
CA ASN A 35 -21.08 -4.05 -10.87
C ASN A 35 -19.85 -3.41 -11.55
N VAL A 36 -18.90 -4.20 -12.09
CA VAL A 36 -17.70 -3.67 -12.78
C VAL A 36 -18.04 -2.81 -14.00
N LYS A 37 -19.06 -3.20 -14.77
CA LYS A 37 -19.35 -2.64 -16.10
C LYS A 37 -19.53 -1.11 -16.13
N ARG A 38 -20.06 -0.50 -15.05
CA ARG A 38 -20.21 0.97 -14.94
C ARG A 38 -18.84 1.65 -14.84
N VAL A 39 -17.98 1.16 -13.94
CA VAL A 39 -16.63 1.71 -13.71
C VAL A 39 -15.77 1.58 -14.97
N VAL A 40 -15.90 0.48 -15.71
CA VAL A 40 -15.20 0.28 -17.00
C VAL A 40 -15.71 1.25 -18.08
N ALA A 41 -17.01 1.54 -18.13
CA ALA A 41 -17.54 2.53 -19.07
C ALA A 41 -16.94 3.93 -18.82
N ASP A 42 -16.90 4.38 -17.56
CA ASP A 42 -16.31 5.67 -17.19
C ASP A 42 -14.80 5.72 -17.50
N LEU A 43 -14.05 4.65 -17.18
CA LEU A 43 -12.61 4.57 -17.43
C LEU A 43 -12.25 4.41 -18.91
N SER A 44 -13.15 3.86 -19.74
CA SER A 44 -12.95 3.77 -21.20
C SER A 44 -13.07 5.13 -21.91
N LEU A 45 -13.63 6.15 -21.23
CA LEU A 45 -13.68 7.54 -21.72
C LEU A 45 -12.45 8.36 -21.29
N CYS A 46 -11.58 7.80 -20.46
CA CYS A 46 -10.33 8.45 -20.08
C CYS A 46 -9.40 8.54 -21.30
N ASN A 47 -8.79 9.71 -21.54
CA ASN A 47 -7.96 9.98 -22.72
C ASN A 47 -6.59 9.27 -22.66
N THR A 48 -6.61 7.96 -22.89
CA THR A 48 -5.45 7.07 -22.91
C THR A 48 -5.58 6.05 -24.04
N HIS A 49 -4.48 5.40 -24.40
CA HIS A 49 -4.48 4.25 -25.33
C HIS A 49 -4.74 2.92 -24.63
N SER A 50 -4.88 2.91 -23.29
CA SER A 50 -5.11 1.69 -22.52
C SER A 50 -6.48 1.06 -22.82
N GLN A 51 -6.51 -0.22 -23.18
CA GLN A 51 -7.77 -0.97 -23.30
C GLN A 51 -8.27 -1.34 -21.90
N VAL A 52 -9.53 -1.01 -21.56
CA VAL A 52 -10.13 -1.37 -20.27
C VAL A 52 -11.10 -2.54 -20.46
N LEU A 53 -10.90 -3.62 -19.71
CA LEU A 53 -11.73 -4.84 -19.77
C LEU A 53 -12.45 -5.10 -18.44
N ALA A 54 -13.67 -5.64 -18.51
CA ALA A 54 -14.53 -5.92 -17.37
C ALA A 54 -14.66 -7.43 -17.14
N PHE A 55 -14.38 -7.88 -15.91
CA PHE A 55 -14.57 -9.26 -15.47
C PHE A 55 -15.41 -9.28 -14.19
N THR A 56 -16.51 -10.02 -14.16
CA THR A 56 -17.49 -10.02 -13.07
C THR A 56 -17.76 -11.42 -12.54
N GLY A 57 -17.53 -11.60 -11.24
CA GLY A 57 -17.85 -12.83 -10.52
C GLY A 57 -16.81 -13.96 -10.71
N PRO A 58 -16.89 -15.02 -9.88
CA PRO A 58 -15.79 -16.00 -9.74
C PRO A 58 -15.41 -16.75 -11.02
N SER A 59 -16.36 -16.95 -11.95
CA SER A 59 -16.12 -17.63 -13.22
C SER A 59 -15.19 -16.86 -14.16
N GLU A 60 -15.20 -15.53 -14.12
CA GLU A 60 -14.41 -14.67 -15.00
C GLU A 60 -13.03 -14.31 -14.40
N LEU A 61 -12.71 -14.79 -13.19
CA LEU A 61 -11.45 -14.49 -12.51
C LEU A 61 -10.22 -15.09 -13.22
N ALA A 62 -10.33 -16.28 -13.80
CA ALA A 62 -9.23 -16.91 -14.54
C ALA A 62 -8.89 -16.11 -15.81
N ASP A 63 -9.92 -15.77 -16.61
CA ASP A 63 -9.77 -14.94 -17.82
C ASP A 63 -9.23 -13.55 -17.49
N CYS A 64 -9.65 -12.95 -16.37
CA CYS A 64 -9.13 -11.68 -15.88
C CYS A 64 -7.62 -11.70 -15.59
N LEU A 65 -7.05 -12.86 -15.26
CA LEU A 65 -5.65 -13.00 -14.88
C LEU A 65 -4.75 -13.41 -16.04
N LYS A 66 -5.33 -13.75 -17.19
CA LYS A 66 -4.57 -14.12 -18.40
C LYS A 66 -3.69 -12.95 -18.86
N ASP A 67 -2.44 -13.27 -19.18
CA ASP A 67 -1.41 -12.34 -19.67
C ASP A 67 -1.11 -11.13 -18.75
N VAL A 68 -1.61 -11.15 -17.50
CA VAL A 68 -1.39 -10.07 -16.51
C VAL A 68 0.07 -10.06 -16.01
N ASN A 69 0.74 -8.91 -16.14
CA ASN A 69 2.09 -8.72 -15.60
C ASN A 69 2.10 -8.12 -14.18
N VAL A 70 1.04 -7.38 -13.78
CA VAL A 70 0.93 -6.74 -12.47
C VAL A 70 -0.49 -6.92 -11.92
N MET A 71 -0.62 -7.53 -10.75
CA MET A 71 -1.89 -7.70 -10.04
C MET A 71 -1.94 -6.74 -8.85
N VAL A 72 -2.97 -5.89 -8.78
CA VAL A 72 -3.19 -4.97 -7.66
C VAL A 72 -4.41 -5.43 -6.85
N ILE A 73 -4.22 -5.71 -5.57
CA ILE A 73 -5.30 -6.05 -4.63
C ILE A 73 -5.62 -4.79 -3.79
N PRO A 74 -6.69 -4.04 -4.13
CA PRO A 74 -6.95 -2.72 -3.56
C PRO A 74 -7.39 -2.77 -2.09
N ALA A 75 -7.42 -1.60 -1.46
CA ALA A 75 -8.04 -1.41 -0.15
C ALA A 75 -9.51 -1.85 -0.16
N GLY A 76 -10.02 -2.31 0.99
CA GLY A 76 -11.40 -2.75 1.15
C GLY A 76 -11.68 -4.22 0.82
N VAL A 77 -10.77 -4.91 0.11
CA VAL A 77 -10.89 -6.36 -0.13
C VAL A 77 -10.86 -7.15 1.20
N PRO A 78 -11.92 -7.87 1.60
CA PRO A 78 -11.93 -8.58 2.88
C PRO A 78 -10.83 -9.66 2.94
N ARG A 79 -10.09 -9.72 4.07
CA ARG A 79 -8.95 -10.66 4.25
C ARG A 79 -9.27 -12.12 3.92
N LYS A 80 -10.53 -12.56 4.08
CA LYS A 80 -10.98 -13.91 3.72
C LYS A 80 -10.81 -14.27 2.24
N HIS A 81 -10.86 -13.29 1.34
CA HIS A 81 -10.69 -13.51 -0.11
C HIS A 81 -9.22 -13.46 -0.57
N MET A 82 -8.29 -13.09 0.31
CA MET A 82 -6.87 -12.99 -0.04
C MET A 82 -6.30 -14.33 -0.52
N LYS A 83 -6.72 -15.46 0.08
CA LYS A 83 -6.31 -16.79 -0.40
C LYS A 83 -6.76 -17.01 -1.84
N THR A 84 -8.06 -16.90 -2.10
CA THR A 84 -8.68 -17.13 -3.41
C THR A 84 -8.04 -16.32 -4.53
N PHE A 85 -7.76 -15.03 -4.30
CA PHE A 85 -7.12 -14.19 -5.32
C PHE A 85 -5.66 -14.58 -5.57
N VAL A 86 -4.89 -14.91 -4.53
CA VAL A 86 -3.48 -15.29 -4.68
C VAL A 86 -3.34 -16.71 -5.23
N GLU A 87 -4.27 -17.61 -4.91
CA GLU A 87 -4.40 -18.94 -5.53
C GLU A 87 -4.68 -18.81 -7.03
N ALA A 88 -5.63 -17.97 -7.42
CA ALA A 88 -5.93 -17.71 -8.83
C ALA A 88 -4.74 -17.08 -9.58
N VAL A 89 -3.99 -16.16 -8.96
CA VAL A 89 -2.75 -15.62 -9.54
C VAL A 89 -1.69 -16.70 -9.71
N ALA A 90 -1.50 -17.55 -8.70
CA ALA A 90 -0.55 -18.67 -8.77
C ALA A 90 -0.87 -19.65 -9.91
N ASP A 91 -2.15 -19.89 -10.17
CA ASP A 91 -2.61 -20.84 -11.19
C ASP A 91 -2.64 -20.25 -12.61
N ASN A 92 -2.89 -18.93 -12.77
CA ASN A 92 -3.11 -18.31 -14.09
C ASN A 92 -1.98 -17.35 -14.54
N CYS A 93 -1.31 -16.66 -13.62
CA CYS A 93 -0.23 -15.72 -13.93
C CYS A 93 0.88 -15.68 -12.85
N PRO A 94 1.54 -16.83 -12.55
CA PRO A 94 2.53 -16.94 -11.46
C PRO A 94 3.75 -16.03 -11.62
N ASN A 95 3.97 -15.47 -12.82
CA ASN A 95 5.05 -14.52 -13.08
C ASN A 95 4.72 -13.06 -12.78
N ALA A 96 3.48 -12.73 -12.42
CA ALA A 96 3.02 -11.36 -12.17
C ALA A 96 3.63 -10.75 -10.90
N PHE A 97 3.78 -9.43 -10.90
CA PHE A 97 4.11 -8.63 -9.70
C PHE A 97 2.82 -8.39 -8.91
N ILE A 98 2.78 -8.78 -7.64
CA ILE A 98 1.58 -8.75 -6.79
C ILE A 98 1.70 -7.59 -5.79
N HIS A 99 0.83 -6.59 -5.92
CA HIS A 99 0.79 -5.38 -5.11
C HIS A 99 -0.41 -5.41 -4.17
N ILE A 100 -0.17 -5.58 -2.87
CA ILE A 100 -1.21 -5.68 -1.85
C ILE A 100 -1.38 -4.34 -1.12
N ILE A 101 -2.55 -3.74 -1.31
CA ILE A 101 -3.01 -2.51 -0.63
C ILE A 101 -4.03 -2.87 0.48
N SER A 102 -4.65 -4.06 0.43
CA SER A 102 -5.69 -4.44 1.39
C SER A 102 -5.21 -4.55 2.84
N ASN A 103 -5.96 -3.90 3.73
CA ASN A 103 -5.65 -3.79 5.15
C ASN A 103 -5.99 -5.06 5.97
N THR A 104 -5.11 -5.49 6.87
CA THR A 104 -3.80 -4.93 7.24
C THR A 104 -2.68 -5.59 6.44
N VAL A 105 -1.88 -4.78 5.72
CA VAL A 105 -0.78 -5.23 4.85
C VAL A 105 0.17 -6.19 5.57
N ASN A 106 0.46 -5.91 6.84
CA ASN A 106 1.31 -6.70 7.74
C ASN A 106 0.86 -8.16 7.90
N SER A 107 -0.39 -8.49 7.58
CA SER A 107 -0.94 -9.84 7.64
C SER A 107 -1.31 -10.38 6.26
N THR A 108 -1.78 -9.54 5.34
CA THR A 108 -2.20 -9.96 3.99
C THR A 108 -1.02 -10.33 3.10
N VAL A 109 0.13 -9.66 3.23
CA VAL A 109 1.37 -10.04 2.53
C VAL A 109 1.89 -11.41 3.01
N PRO A 110 2.03 -11.69 4.32
CA PRO A 110 2.33 -13.05 4.81
C PRO A 110 1.32 -14.12 4.37
N ILE A 111 0.01 -13.79 4.32
CA ILE A 111 -1.00 -14.72 3.78
C ILE A 111 -0.70 -15.08 2.32
N ALA A 112 -0.42 -14.07 1.48
CA ALA A 112 -0.09 -14.27 0.08
C ALA A 112 1.22 -15.07 -0.09
N ALA A 113 2.26 -14.74 0.67
CA ALA A 113 3.54 -15.46 0.63
C ALA A 113 3.37 -16.96 0.95
N GLN A 114 2.58 -17.29 1.98
CA GLN A 114 2.30 -18.68 2.36
C GLN A 114 1.48 -19.43 1.29
N VAL A 115 0.51 -18.76 0.65
CA VAL A 115 -0.26 -19.34 -0.46
C VAL A 115 0.64 -19.63 -1.68
N LEU A 116 1.44 -18.66 -2.11
CA LEU A 116 2.38 -18.82 -3.22
C LEU A 116 3.43 -19.91 -2.93
N THR A 117 3.88 -20.02 -1.67
CA THR A 117 4.83 -21.05 -1.24
C THR A 117 4.22 -22.45 -1.37
N LYS A 118 2.96 -22.64 -0.94
CA LYS A 118 2.23 -23.90 -1.08
C LYS A 118 1.96 -24.28 -2.53
N LYS A 119 1.79 -23.28 -3.41
CA LYS A 119 1.65 -23.45 -4.87
C LYS A 119 3.00 -23.64 -5.58
N GLY A 120 4.13 -23.51 -4.89
CA GLY A 120 5.48 -23.68 -5.47
C GLY A 120 5.98 -22.53 -6.35
N VAL A 121 5.30 -21.37 -6.32
CA VAL A 121 5.56 -20.22 -7.23
C VAL A 121 5.95 -18.93 -6.49
N TYR A 122 6.37 -19.03 -5.22
CA TYR A 122 6.74 -17.86 -4.43
C TYR A 122 8.09 -17.26 -4.87
N ASP A 123 8.04 -16.02 -5.36
CA ASP A 123 9.22 -15.16 -5.56
C ASP A 123 9.14 -13.94 -4.62
N PRO A 124 10.05 -13.80 -3.63
CA PRO A 124 10.07 -12.65 -2.73
C PRO A 124 10.34 -11.32 -3.44
N LYS A 125 10.86 -11.33 -4.68
CA LYS A 125 11.08 -10.14 -5.51
C LYS A 125 9.83 -9.69 -6.28
N LYS A 126 8.72 -10.44 -6.19
CA LYS A 126 7.46 -10.15 -6.90
C LYS A 126 6.25 -9.91 -6.01
N LEU A 127 6.36 -10.08 -4.69
CA LEU A 127 5.27 -9.85 -3.74
C LEU A 127 5.53 -8.60 -2.89
N PHE A 128 4.65 -7.60 -2.98
CA PHE A 128 4.81 -6.30 -2.34
C PHE A 128 3.62 -5.94 -1.45
N GLY A 129 3.93 -5.42 -0.25
CA GLY A 129 2.99 -4.61 0.51
C GLY A 129 3.16 -3.14 0.14
N VAL A 130 2.07 -2.47 -0.25
CA VAL A 130 2.14 -1.06 -0.69
C VAL A 130 1.98 -0.13 0.51
N THR A 131 3.08 0.50 0.93
CA THR A 131 3.14 1.47 2.05
C THR A 131 3.26 2.93 1.59
N THR A 132 3.28 3.20 0.28
CA THR A 132 3.56 4.53 -0.32
C THR A 132 2.64 5.64 0.20
N LEU A 133 1.41 5.32 0.61
CA LEU A 133 0.49 6.27 1.23
C LEU A 133 1.08 6.93 2.50
N ASP A 134 1.84 6.19 3.30
CA ASP A 134 2.45 6.71 4.52
C ASP A 134 3.67 7.58 4.23
N VAL A 135 4.42 7.26 3.17
CA VAL A 135 5.48 8.15 2.64
C VAL A 135 4.87 9.48 2.20
N VAL A 136 3.78 9.45 1.42
CA VAL A 136 3.07 10.68 1.00
C VAL A 136 2.55 11.48 2.20
N ARG A 137 2.03 10.82 3.25
CA ARG A 137 1.62 11.46 4.51
C ARG A 137 2.80 12.11 5.24
N ALA A 138 3.91 11.40 5.40
CA ALA A 138 5.12 11.91 6.07
C ALA A 138 5.72 13.11 5.32
N ASN A 139 5.84 13.00 3.98
CA ASN A 139 6.30 14.09 3.12
C ASN A 139 5.37 15.31 3.22
N THR A 140 4.05 15.09 3.26
CA THR A 140 3.05 16.15 3.43
C THR A 140 3.25 16.90 4.75
N PHE A 141 3.41 16.17 5.86
CA PHE A 141 3.64 16.76 7.18
C PHE A 141 4.92 17.60 7.22
N VAL A 142 6.06 17.03 6.81
CA VAL A 142 7.36 17.73 6.86
C VAL A 142 7.35 18.95 5.94
N SER A 143 6.76 18.82 4.74
CA SER A 143 6.62 19.94 3.81
C SER A 143 5.82 21.10 4.39
N GLN A 144 4.75 20.82 5.14
CA GLN A 144 3.96 21.86 5.82
C GLN A 144 4.72 22.49 6.98
N LYS A 145 5.28 21.68 7.89
CA LYS A 145 6.02 22.15 9.08
C LYS A 145 7.22 23.02 8.70
N LYS A 146 7.98 22.62 7.67
CA LYS A 146 9.19 23.33 7.19
C LYS A 146 8.94 24.29 6.03
N LYS A 147 7.68 24.50 5.61
CA LYS A 147 7.28 25.37 4.48
C LYS A 147 8.02 25.06 3.17
N LEU A 148 8.34 23.79 2.94
CA LEU A 148 8.97 23.29 1.71
C LEU A 148 7.90 23.01 0.64
N LYS A 149 8.35 22.74 -0.60
CA LYS A 149 7.47 22.22 -1.66
C LYS A 149 7.34 20.70 -1.51
N HIS A 150 6.13 20.16 -1.60
CA HIS A 150 5.88 18.71 -1.43
C HIS A 150 6.77 17.82 -2.30
N ILE A 151 7.03 18.24 -3.55
CA ILE A 151 7.77 17.46 -4.54
C ILE A 151 9.27 17.27 -4.24
N ILE A 152 9.85 18.05 -3.32
CA ILE A 152 11.27 17.92 -2.95
C ILE A 152 11.48 17.17 -1.63
N VAL A 153 10.41 16.82 -0.91
CA VAL A 153 10.48 16.16 0.39
C VAL A 153 10.37 14.64 0.22
N ASP A 154 11.33 13.91 0.76
CA ASP A 154 11.42 12.44 0.78
C ASP A 154 11.77 11.99 2.21
N VAL A 155 10.76 11.50 2.94
CA VAL A 155 10.86 10.91 4.28
C VAL A 155 10.77 9.38 4.14
N PRO A 156 11.85 8.63 4.39
CA PRO A 156 11.78 7.17 4.40
C PRO A 156 10.81 6.67 5.48
N VAL A 157 9.94 5.72 5.15
CA VAL A 157 9.02 5.08 6.10
C VAL A 157 9.29 3.58 6.13
N ILE A 158 9.48 3.03 7.32
CA ILE A 158 9.75 1.60 7.55
C ILE A 158 8.69 0.96 8.45
N GLY A 159 8.74 -0.38 8.54
CA GLY A 159 7.77 -1.17 9.32
C GLY A 159 6.62 -1.70 8.46
N GLY A 160 5.39 -1.48 8.90
CA GLY A 160 4.17 -1.97 8.26
C GLY A 160 3.13 -0.88 8.01
N HIS A 161 2.01 -1.23 7.37
CA HIS A 161 0.86 -0.32 7.12
C HIS A 161 -0.29 -0.60 8.11
N ALA A 162 -0.02 -0.47 9.41
CA ALA A 162 -1.05 -0.61 10.45
C ALA A 162 -0.71 0.21 11.70
N GLY A 163 -1.25 1.44 11.77
CA GLY A 163 -1.16 2.32 12.95
C GLY A 163 0.26 2.42 13.52
N ILE A 164 0.43 1.86 14.72
CA ILE A 164 1.69 1.82 15.50
C ILE A 164 2.88 1.14 14.80
N THR A 165 2.67 0.44 13.68
CA THR A 165 3.75 -0.22 12.92
C THR A 165 4.35 0.64 11.82
N ILE A 166 3.81 1.83 11.58
CA ILE A 166 4.32 2.80 10.60
C ILE A 166 5.38 3.66 11.30
N LEU A 167 6.64 3.62 10.85
CA LEU A 167 7.72 4.44 11.40
C LEU A 167 8.36 5.32 10.31
N PRO A 168 8.01 6.62 10.25
CA PRO A 168 8.76 7.61 9.48
C PRO A 168 10.14 7.84 10.11
N ILE A 169 11.18 7.83 9.30
CA ILE A 169 12.57 8.05 9.69
C ILE A 169 12.96 9.47 9.30
N PHE A 170 12.59 10.43 10.15
CA PHE A 170 12.84 11.84 9.91
C PHE A 170 14.33 12.19 9.87
N SER A 171 15.20 11.46 10.58
CA SER A 171 16.66 11.64 10.55
C SER A 171 17.30 11.38 9.17
N LYS A 172 16.59 10.67 8.28
CA LYS A 172 17.02 10.38 6.91
C LYS A 172 16.24 11.17 5.86
N THR A 173 15.45 12.18 6.26
CA THR A 173 14.68 13.03 5.35
C THR A 173 15.58 13.78 4.37
N LYS A 174 15.14 13.89 3.11
CA LYS A 174 15.73 14.75 2.08
C LYS A 174 14.72 15.85 1.65
N PRO A 175 15.15 17.10 1.42
CA PRO A 175 16.41 17.67 1.89
C PRO A 175 16.54 17.55 3.41
N SER A 176 17.76 17.63 3.94
CA SER A 176 17.98 17.57 5.39
C SER A 176 17.18 18.65 6.09
N ALA A 177 16.19 18.23 6.88
CA ALA A 177 15.32 19.08 7.65
C ALA A 177 15.63 18.85 9.13
N SER A 178 16.43 19.72 9.74
CA SER A 178 16.63 19.72 11.18
C SER A 178 15.30 20.04 11.89
N LEU A 179 14.68 19.00 12.43
CA LEU A 179 13.56 19.09 13.36
C LEU A 179 14.12 19.30 14.78
N THR A 180 13.51 20.17 15.58
CA THR A 180 13.88 20.31 17.00
C THR A 180 13.42 19.10 17.81
N ASP A 181 13.95 18.92 19.03
CA ASP A 181 13.48 17.84 19.92
C ASP A 181 11.97 18.01 20.25
N GLU A 182 11.42 19.24 20.31
CA GLU A 182 9.96 19.43 20.46
C GLU A 182 9.19 19.06 19.18
N GLU A 183 9.69 19.41 18.00
CA GLU A 183 9.03 19.00 16.74
C GLU A 183 9.08 17.47 16.55
N PHE A 184 10.18 16.82 16.96
CA PHE A 184 10.29 15.37 17.04
C PHE A 184 9.32 14.78 18.07
N GLN A 185 9.15 15.42 19.23
CA GLN A 185 8.17 14.98 20.23
C GLN A 185 6.74 15.15 19.73
N GLU A 186 6.34 16.28 19.15
CA GLU A 186 5.02 16.42 18.49
C GLU A 186 4.78 15.34 17.42
N LEU A 187 5.82 14.98 16.68
CA LEU A 187 5.80 13.92 15.66
C LEU A 187 5.75 12.49 16.24
N THR A 188 6.24 12.28 17.46
CA THR A 188 6.37 10.95 18.10
C THR A 188 5.51 10.77 19.35
N ALA A 189 4.74 11.79 19.76
CA ALA A 189 3.86 11.86 20.94
C ALA A 189 2.67 10.88 20.92
N ILE A 190 2.71 9.90 20.02
CA ILE A 190 1.83 8.74 20.01
C ILE A 190 2.37 7.63 20.95
N ARG A 191 3.60 7.71 21.55
CA ARG A 191 4.08 6.61 22.43
C ARG A 191 5.20 6.78 23.48
N GLU A 192 4.94 6.11 24.59
CA GLU A 192 5.83 5.49 25.59
C GLU A 192 6.28 4.08 25.11
N GLU A 193 7.24 3.36 25.71
CA GLU A 193 8.38 3.70 26.58
C GLU A 193 9.54 2.69 26.35
N ALA A 194 10.69 2.87 27.03
CA ALA A 194 11.85 1.96 27.11
C ALA A 194 12.77 1.88 25.86
N VAL A 195 14.03 1.48 26.09
CA VAL A 195 15.19 1.63 25.18
C VAL A 195 16.05 0.36 25.16
N ILE A 196 16.38 -0.15 23.96
CA ILE A 196 17.50 -1.09 23.69
C ILE A 196 18.10 -0.72 22.31
N GLU A 197 19.41 -0.94 22.12
CA GLU A 197 20.14 -0.64 20.87
C GLU A 197 19.78 -1.56 19.68
N SER A 198 19.99 -1.06 18.46
CA SER A 198 19.72 -1.79 17.21
C SER A 198 20.72 -1.44 16.09
N GLU A 199 20.96 -2.38 15.18
CA GLU A 199 22.02 -2.37 14.16
C GLU A 199 21.94 -1.29 13.05
N LEU A 200 20.91 -0.43 13.04
CA LEU A 200 20.71 0.62 12.03
C LEU A 200 21.46 1.91 12.39
N GLN A 201 22.58 2.18 11.70
CA GLN A 201 23.45 3.31 12.00
C GLN A 201 22.84 4.69 11.68
N GLY A 202 22.97 5.60 12.64
CA GLY A 202 22.62 7.02 12.51
C GLY A 202 21.12 7.30 12.51
N LEU A 203 20.34 6.57 13.30
CA LEU A 203 18.99 6.96 13.72
C LEU A 203 19.07 7.80 15.01
N THR A 204 17.99 8.52 15.33
CA THR A 204 17.84 9.20 16.63
C THR A 204 17.45 8.22 17.74
N LYS A 205 17.68 8.64 19.00
CA LYS A 205 17.19 7.94 20.21
C LYS A 205 15.68 7.60 20.15
N TYR A 206 14.87 8.49 19.56
CA TYR A 206 13.42 8.31 19.41
C TYR A 206 13.06 7.27 18.34
N GLU A 207 13.75 7.29 17.19
CA GLU A 207 13.54 6.33 16.11
C GLU A 207 13.98 4.91 16.50
N HIS A 208 15.08 4.76 17.24
CA HIS A 208 15.50 3.47 17.81
C HIS A 208 14.42 2.90 18.77
N LYS A 209 13.95 3.71 19.73
CA LYS A 209 12.86 3.33 20.64
C LYS A 209 11.58 2.91 19.89
N ALA A 210 11.17 3.69 18.88
CA ALA A 210 10.00 3.37 18.07
C ALA A 210 10.18 2.08 17.25
N LEU A 211 11.40 1.81 16.77
CA LEU A 211 11.74 0.58 16.06
C LEU A 211 11.67 -0.65 16.96
N GLU A 212 12.17 -0.59 18.19
CA GLU A 212 12.03 -1.71 19.13
C GLU A 212 10.58 -1.96 19.53
N ALA A 213 9.77 -0.89 19.68
CA ALA A 213 8.34 -1.01 19.95
C ALA A 213 7.53 -1.56 18.77
N LEU A 214 7.94 -1.35 17.50
CA LEU A 214 7.19 -1.84 16.33
C LEU A 214 7.53 -3.29 15.96
N LYS A 215 8.75 -3.76 16.21
CA LYS A 215 9.20 -5.14 15.92
C LYS A 215 8.22 -6.23 16.41
N PRO A 216 7.81 -6.29 17.69
CA PRO A 216 6.90 -7.34 18.18
C PRO A 216 5.51 -7.25 17.55
N GLU A 217 5.02 -6.04 17.23
CA GLU A 217 3.69 -5.81 16.64
C GLU A 217 3.63 -6.21 15.16
N VAL A 218 4.69 -5.91 14.41
CA VAL A 218 4.88 -6.41 13.04
C VAL A 218 4.99 -7.94 13.07
N LYS A 219 5.82 -8.52 13.96
CA LYS A 219 5.95 -9.97 14.09
C LYS A 219 4.62 -10.64 14.43
N ALA A 220 3.88 -10.14 15.42
CA ALA A 220 2.58 -10.69 15.80
C ALA A 220 1.55 -10.59 14.66
N SER A 221 1.63 -9.56 13.82
CA SER A 221 0.80 -9.43 12.62
C SER A 221 1.16 -10.45 11.54
N ILE A 222 2.46 -10.73 11.35
CA ILE A 222 2.97 -11.75 10.45
C ILE A 222 2.56 -13.15 10.92
N ASP A 223 2.77 -13.47 12.19
CA ASP A 223 2.39 -14.76 12.79
C ASP A 223 0.88 -15.02 12.64
N LYS A 224 0.03 -14.00 12.87
CA LYS A 224 -1.42 -14.05 12.62
C LYS A 224 -1.75 -14.32 11.14
N GLY A 225 -1.01 -13.71 10.22
CA GLY A 225 -1.15 -13.95 8.78
C GLY A 225 -0.79 -15.38 8.37
N ILE A 226 0.34 -15.89 8.85
CA ILE A 226 0.78 -17.27 8.60
C ILE A 226 -0.23 -18.28 9.19
N ALA A 227 -0.66 -18.07 10.43
CA ALA A 227 -1.69 -18.91 11.06
C ALA A 227 -3.00 -18.91 10.26
N PHE A 228 -3.44 -17.75 9.75
CA PHE A 228 -4.61 -17.68 8.87
C PHE A 228 -4.42 -18.43 7.55
N ALA A 229 -3.25 -18.30 6.91
CA ALA A 229 -2.92 -19.02 5.68
C ALA A 229 -2.93 -20.55 5.85
N ASN A 230 -2.59 -21.03 7.06
CA ASN A 230 -2.53 -22.46 7.39
C ASN A 230 -3.84 -23.08 7.86
N LYS A 231 -4.89 -22.28 8.16
CA LYS A 231 -6.23 -22.84 8.36
C LYS A 231 -6.76 -23.48 7.06
N PRO A 232 -7.44 -24.63 7.14
CA PRO A 232 -8.16 -25.18 5.99
C PRO A 232 -9.22 -24.17 5.48
N ALA A 233 -9.66 -24.35 4.25
CA ALA A 233 -10.84 -23.64 3.76
C ALA A 233 -12.08 -24.22 4.47
N ASN A 234 -12.90 -23.33 5.03
CA ASN A 234 -14.26 -23.64 5.51
C ASN A 234 -15.26 -23.42 4.38
#